data_AF-A0A9P1G735-F1
#
_entry.id   AF-A0A9P1G735-F1
#
_cell.length_a   1.000
_cell.length_b   1.000
_cell.length_c   1.000
_cell.angle_alpha   90.00
_cell.angle_beta   90.00
_cell.angle_gamma   90.00
#
_symmetry.space_group_name_H-M   'P 1'
#
loop_
_entity.id
_entity.type
_entity.pdbx_description
1 polymer ?
#
loop_
_entity_poly.entity_id
_entity_poly.type
_entity_poly.pdbx_seq_one_letter_code
_entity_poly.pdbx_strand_id
1 'polypeptide(L)'
;MLPVIIPVAVISGNGVSHVSVTSIYMTVPWIALSAVLHWPVAWLIQWRYHRTSFSRALDEYSEQIKCKPAAGSDASHPRNQGLEVLTLRGLWKHFESFILERNMHFVVANIVMPLTQSKRISFVTLWGGRRVDYFVSHCWGSSFPHLVQSIECHALSKEGPASWFYAAYWICSFANNQWNIGAELGSDPMESAFALSLSQEFGVYSNISCPAGSTWSWVLSPTLA
;
A
#
# COMPACT_ATOMS: atom_id res chain seq x y z
N MET A 1 2.58 34.33 17.59
CA MET A 1 1.81 35.10 18.60
C MET A 1 2.46 36.44 18.92
N LEU A 2 3.72 36.52 19.34
CA LEU A 2 4.41 37.79 19.67
C LEU A 2 4.34 38.94 18.63
N PRO A 3 4.51 38.71 17.31
CA PRO A 3 4.52 39.82 16.34
C PRO A 3 3.15 40.50 16.15
N VAL A 4 2.06 39.91 16.66
CA VAL A 4 0.69 40.48 16.56
C VAL A 4 0.26 41.17 17.86
N ILE A 5 0.83 40.79 19.01
CA ILE A 5 0.43 41.31 20.33
C ILE A 5 0.86 42.78 20.51
N ILE A 6 2.05 43.14 20.03
CA ILE A 6 2.62 44.48 20.21
C ILE A 6 1.81 45.56 19.45
N PRO A 7 1.46 45.39 18.15
CA PRO A 7 0.61 46.35 17.45
C PRO A 7 -0.78 46.51 18.08
N VAL A 8 -1.40 45.41 18.53
CA VAL A 8 -2.75 45.43 19.13
C VAL A 8 -2.75 46.10 20.50
N ALA A 9 -1.69 45.91 21.31
CA ALA A 9 -1.53 46.63 22.57
C ALA A 9 -1.39 48.14 22.37
N VAL A 10 -0.58 48.56 21.39
CA VAL A 10 -0.39 49.98 21.05
C VAL A 10 -1.69 50.62 20.55
N ILE A 11 -2.45 49.95 19.68
CA ILE A 11 -3.70 50.48 19.10
C ILE A 11 -4.84 50.52 20.13
N SER A 12 -4.90 49.55 21.05
CA SER A 12 -5.99 49.47 22.04
C SER A 12 -5.78 50.36 23.28
N GLY A 13 -4.60 50.95 23.46
CA GLY A 13 -4.24 51.71 24.66
C GLY A 13 -4.07 50.86 25.92
N ASN A 14 -4.23 49.53 25.82
CA ASN A 14 -4.05 48.59 26.92
C ASN A 14 -2.61 48.07 26.94
N GLY A 15 -2.01 47.97 28.14
CA GLY A 15 -0.66 47.42 28.29
C GLY A 15 -0.54 46.00 27.73
N VAL A 16 0.66 45.62 27.26
CA VAL A 16 0.96 44.31 26.65
C VAL A 16 0.47 43.14 27.51
N SER A 17 0.60 43.24 28.83
CA SER A 17 0.11 42.25 29.79
C SER A 17 -1.40 42.00 29.68
N HIS A 18 -2.20 43.03 29.46
CA HIS A 18 -3.66 42.90 29.32
C HIS A 18 -4.02 42.16 28.03
N VAL A 19 -3.40 42.52 26.91
CA VAL A 19 -3.61 41.86 25.61
C VAL A 19 -3.18 40.38 25.65
N SER A 20 -2.07 40.07 26.31
CA SER A 20 -1.62 38.68 26.50
C SER A 20 -2.61 37.88 27.35
N VAL A 21 -3.11 38.44 28.46
CA VAL A 21 -4.12 37.77 29.30
C VAL A 21 -5.41 37.53 28.52
N THR A 22 -5.94 38.52 27.80
CA THR A 22 -7.15 38.36 26.98
C THR A 22 -6.94 37.30 25.88
N SER A 23 -5.79 37.28 25.22
CA SER A 23 -5.48 36.25 24.21
C SER A 23 -5.43 34.85 24.79
N ILE A 24 -4.85 34.67 25.99
CA ILE A 24 -4.84 33.39 26.69
C ILE A 24 -6.27 32.98 27.08
N TYR A 25 -7.06 33.90 27.66
CA TYR A 25 -8.45 33.65 28.03
C TYR A 25 -9.34 33.25 26.85
N MET A 26 -9.05 33.76 25.65
CA MET A 26 -9.81 33.40 24.45
C MET A 26 -9.35 32.07 23.86
N THR A 27 -8.05 31.72 23.91
CA THR A 27 -7.51 30.50 23.28
C THR A 27 -7.64 29.24 24.14
N VAL A 28 -7.49 29.36 25.46
CA VAL A 28 -7.54 28.22 26.39
C VAL A 28 -8.87 27.45 26.34
N PRO A 29 -10.05 28.11 26.31
CA PRO A 29 -11.32 27.39 26.18
C PRO A 29 -11.44 26.62 24.88
N TRP A 30 -10.94 27.15 23.76
CA TRP A 30 -10.95 26.45 22.48
C TRP A 30 -10.02 25.23 22.47
N ILE A 31 -8.82 25.33 23.04
CA ILE A 31 -7.90 24.20 23.15
C ILE A 31 -8.49 23.13 24.07
N ALA A 32 -9.04 23.53 25.22
CA ALA A 32 -9.70 22.61 26.14
C ALA A 32 -10.91 21.92 25.47
N LEU A 33 -11.75 22.68 24.76
CA LEU A 33 -12.88 22.14 24.02
C LEU A 33 -12.43 21.19 22.90
N SER A 34 -11.40 21.54 22.13
CA SER A 34 -10.83 20.67 21.10
C SER A 34 -10.28 19.38 21.71
N ALA A 35 -9.56 19.43 22.83
CA ALA A 35 -9.07 18.23 23.51
C ALA A 35 -10.21 17.34 24.02
N VAL A 36 -11.25 17.94 24.61
CA VAL A 36 -12.44 17.23 25.11
C VAL A 36 -13.25 16.62 23.97
N LEU A 37 -13.43 17.34 22.84
CA LEU A 37 -14.18 16.86 21.69
C LEU A 37 -13.38 15.89 20.80
N HIS A 38 -12.04 15.94 20.85
CA HIS A 38 -11.20 15.07 20.03
C HIS A 38 -11.47 13.59 20.33
N TRP A 39 -11.59 13.20 21.60
CA TRP A 39 -11.84 11.81 21.97
C TRP A 39 -13.21 11.31 21.47
N PRO A 40 -14.36 11.95 21.76
CA PRO A 40 -15.66 11.53 21.23
C PRO A 40 -15.72 11.51 19.71
N VAL A 41 -15.11 12.50 19.04
CA VAL A 41 -15.10 12.57 17.57
C VAL A 41 -14.23 11.45 16.99
N ALA A 42 -13.02 11.23 17.51
CA ALA A 42 -12.16 10.12 17.09
C ALA A 42 -12.85 8.77 17.33
N TRP A 43 -13.51 8.60 18.48
CA TRP A 43 -14.29 7.41 18.80
C TRP A 43 -15.47 7.22 17.84
N LEU A 44 -16.25 8.27 17.54
CA LEU A 44 -17.35 8.22 16.57
C LEU A 44 -16.86 7.88 15.16
N ILE A 45 -15.74 8.46 14.72
CA ILE A 45 -15.11 8.16 13.43
C ILE A 45 -14.67 6.71 13.39
N GLN A 46 -13.95 6.24 14.42
CA GLN A 46 -13.48 4.85 14.51
C GLN A 46 -14.65 3.86 14.56
N TRP A 47 -15.69 4.18 15.33
CA TRP A 47 -16.90 3.37 15.41
C TRP A 47 -17.62 3.29 14.06
N ARG A 48 -17.79 4.41 13.36
CA ARG A 48 -18.38 4.40 12.02
C ARG A 48 -17.53 3.63 11.02
N TYR A 49 -16.20 3.79 11.09
CA TYR A 49 -15.26 3.09 10.21
C TYR A 49 -15.37 1.56 10.38
N HIS A 50 -15.34 1.06 11.62
CA HIS A 50 -15.48 -0.38 11.93
C HIS A 50 -16.85 -0.96 11.57
N ARG A 51 -17.86 -0.13 11.30
CA ARG A 51 -19.17 -0.59 10.84
C ARG A 51 -19.31 -0.71 9.33
N THR A 52 -18.34 -0.23 8.55
CA THR A 52 -18.41 -0.36 7.10
C THR A 52 -18.19 -1.82 6.68
N SER A 53 -18.90 -2.25 5.63
CA SER A 53 -18.68 -3.57 5.03
C SER A 53 -17.24 -3.75 4.56
N PHE A 54 -16.60 -2.65 4.12
CA PHE A 54 -15.20 -2.66 3.70
C PHE A 54 -14.22 -2.88 4.86
N SER A 55 -14.40 -2.21 6.01
CA SER A 55 -13.56 -2.47 7.20
C SER A 55 -13.70 -3.92 7.64
N ARG A 56 -14.92 -4.48 7.63
CA ARG A 56 -15.13 -5.89 7.96
C ARG A 56 -14.40 -6.81 6.97
N ALA A 57 -14.45 -6.52 5.68
CA ALA A 57 -13.72 -7.29 4.67
C ALA A 57 -12.20 -7.23 4.88
N LEU A 58 -11.65 -6.07 5.30
CA LEU A 58 -10.24 -5.94 5.69
C LEU A 58 -9.91 -6.79 6.92
N ASP A 59 -10.74 -6.74 7.95
CA ASP A 59 -10.55 -7.53 9.18
C ASP A 59 -10.59 -9.04 8.86
N GLU A 60 -11.59 -9.49 8.10
CA GLU A 60 -11.71 -10.88 7.65
C GLU A 60 -10.48 -11.34 6.86
N TYR A 61 -10.00 -10.51 5.93
CA TYR A 61 -8.81 -10.85 5.14
C TYR A 61 -7.54 -10.84 6.01
N SER A 62 -7.41 -9.89 6.94
CA SER A 62 -6.31 -9.80 7.91
C SER A 62 -6.21 -11.06 8.78
N GLU A 63 -7.34 -11.58 9.25
CA GLU A 63 -7.38 -12.85 10.00
C GLU A 63 -6.96 -14.04 9.14
N GLN A 64 -7.33 -14.08 7.85
CA GLN A 64 -6.85 -15.12 6.93
C GLN A 64 -5.32 -15.12 6.79
N ILE A 65 -4.70 -13.94 6.80
CA ILE A 65 -3.23 -13.82 6.75
C ILE A 65 -2.62 -14.41 8.01
N LYS A 66 -3.16 -14.09 9.19
CA LYS A 66 -2.63 -14.58 10.48
C LYS A 66 -2.70 -16.10 10.60
N CYS A 67 -3.75 -16.71 10.06
CA CYS A 67 -3.95 -18.16 10.08
C CYS A 67 -3.01 -18.92 9.13
N LYS A 68 -2.35 -18.23 8.19
CA LYS A 68 -1.32 -18.81 7.33
C LYS A 68 0.05 -18.38 7.86
N PRO A 69 0.86 -19.29 8.46
CA PRO A 69 2.15 -18.89 9.00
C PRO A 69 2.99 -18.23 7.90
N ALA A 70 3.48 -17.02 8.18
CA ALA A 70 4.42 -16.33 7.30
C ALA A 70 5.61 -17.26 7.03
N ALA A 71 6.01 -17.40 5.77
CA ALA A 71 7.27 -18.03 5.41
C ALA A 71 8.42 -17.41 6.24
N GLY A 72 9.39 -18.24 6.61
CA GLY A 72 10.41 -17.98 7.63
C GLY A 72 11.26 -16.72 7.42
N SER A 73 12.35 -16.60 8.20
CA SER A 73 13.23 -15.43 8.29
C SER A 73 13.82 -14.90 6.97
N ASP A 74 13.57 -15.57 5.84
CA ASP A 74 14.05 -15.25 4.50
C ASP A 74 13.05 -14.45 3.63
N ALA A 75 11.84 -14.16 4.14
CA ALA A 75 10.80 -13.41 3.40
C ALA A 75 11.15 -11.92 3.14
N SER A 76 12.20 -11.40 3.77
CA SER A 76 12.75 -10.07 3.51
C SER A 76 13.81 -10.05 2.40
N HIS A 77 14.32 -11.22 1.98
CA HIS A 77 15.33 -11.30 0.94
C HIS A 77 14.73 -10.86 -0.41
N PRO A 78 15.45 -10.06 -1.23
CA PRO A 78 14.93 -9.57 -2.52
C PRO A 78 14.42 -10.68 -3.46
N ARG A 79 15.10 -11.84 -3.45
CA ARG A 79 14.65 -13.02 -4.23
C ARG A 79 13.30 -13.57 -3.78
N ASN A 80 12.91 -13.40 -2.52
CA ASN A 80 11.67 -13.93 -1.95
C ASN A 80 10.53 -12.90 -1.90
N GLN A 81 10.60 -11.87 -2.75
CA GLN A 81 9.57 -10.83 -2.86
C GLN A 81 8.51 -11.13 -3.94
N GLY A 82 8.31 -12.40 -4.27
CA GLY A 82 7.28 -12.86 -5.19
C GLY A 82 5.92 -13.07 -4.52
N LEU A 83 4.86 -12.62 -5.19
CA LEU A 83 3.47 -12.88 -4.84
C LEU A 83 2.89 -13.96 -5.75
N GLU A 84 2.45 -15.08 -5.18
CA GLU A 84 1.80 -16.15 -5.96
C GLU A 84 0.52 -15.67 -6.64
N VAL A 85 0.26 -16.16 -7.87
CA VAL A 85 -0.98 -15.83 -8.60
C VAL A 85 -2.22 -16.23 -7.79
N LEU A 86 -2.20 -17.38 -7.10
CA LEU A 86 -3.31 -17.80 -6.24
C LEU A 86 -3.62 -16.77 -5.15
N THR A 87 -2.58 -16.20 -4.54
CA THR A 87 -2.73 -15.18 -3.50
C THR A 87 -3.28 -13.88 -4.09
N LEU A 88 -2.72 -13.44 -5.22
CA LEU A 88 -3.18 -12.23 -5.92
C LEU A 88 -4.65 -12.33 -6.35
N ARG A 89 -5.04 -13.47 -6.94
CA ARG A 89 -6.42 -13.77 -7.32
C ARG A 89 -7.32 -13.83 -6.09
N GLY A 90 -6.87 -14.45 -5.00
CA GLY A 90 -7.60 -14.50 -3.74
C GLY A 90 -7.88 -13.11 -3.16
N LEU A 91 -6.89 -12.22 -3.17
CA LEU A 91 -7.06 -10.81 -2.80
C LEU A 91 -8.11 -10.13 -3.68
N TRP A 92 -7.96 -10.22 -5.01
CA TRP A 92 -8.92 -9.60 -5.92
C TRP A 92 -10.34 -10.12 -5.71
N LYS A 93 -10.53 -11.44 -5.60
CA LYS A 93 -11.85 -12.04 -5.41
C LYS A 93 -12.49 -11.67 -4.09
N HIS A 94 -11.72 -11.59 -3.00
CA HIS A 94 -12.23 -11.17 -1.70
C HIS A 94 -12.74 -9.72 -1.71
N PHE A 95 -12.07 -8.84 -2.45
CA PHE A 95 -12.43 -7.42 -2.53
C PHE A 95 -13.14 -7.04 -3.84
N GLU A 96 -13.64 -7.99 -4.63
CA GLU A 96 -14.17 -7.78 -5.99
C GLU A 96 -15.28 -6.71 -6.02
N SER A 97 -16.20 -6.77 -5.05
CA SER A 97 -17.32 -5.83 -4.93
C SER A 97 -16.91 -4.39 -4.58
N PHE A 98 -15.69 -4.20 -4.05
CA PHE A 98 -15.15 -2.89 -3.69
C PHE A 98 -14.18 -2.35 -4.74
N ILE A 99 -13.40 -3.24 -5.35
CA ILE A 99 -12.42 -2.90 -6.38
C ILE A 99 -13.14 -2.52 -7.67
N LEU A 100 -14.13 -3.31 -8.13
CA LEU A 100 -14.77 -3.10 -9.43
C LEU A 100 -13.71 -2.82 -10.52
N GLU A 101 -13.76 -1.67 -11.21
CA GLU A 101 -12.76 -1.24 -12.21
C GLU A 101 -11.74 -0.22 -11.67
N ARG A 102 -11.51 -0.18 -10.36
CA ARG A 102 -10.54 0.73 -9.75
C ARG A 102 -9.12 0.29 -10.05
N ASN A 103 -8.22 1.28 -10.00
CA ASN A 103 -6.82 1.11 -10.35
C ASN A 103 -5.93 0.80 -9.13
N MET A 104 -4.63 0.65 -9.36
CA MET A 104 -3.69 0.28 -8.30
C MET A 104 -3.60 1.33 -7.19
N HIS A 105 -3.82 2.63 -7.47
CA HIS A 105 -3.84 3.65 -6.42
C HIS A 105 -4.93 3.37 -5.37
N PHE A 106 -6.12 2.94 -5.82
CA PHE A 106 -7.20 2.57 -4.91
C PHE A 106 -6.82 1.35 -4.06
N VAL A 107 -6.31 0.30 -4.70
CA VAL A 107 -5.91 -0.96 -4.03
C VAL A 107 -4.82 -0.69 -3.00
N VAL A 108 -3.80 0.09 -3.35
CA VAL A 108 -2.70 0.41 -2.43
C VAL A 108 -3.20 1.21 -1.23
N ALA A 109 -3.92 2.31 -1.48
CA ALA A 109 -4.34 3.22 -0.40
C ALA A 109 -5.40 2.62 0.52
N ASN A 110 -6.33 1.81 -0.02
CA ASN A 110 -7.50 1.34 0.72
C ASN A 110 -7.40 -0.12 1.16
N ILE A 111 -6.54 -0.95 0.55
CA ILE A 111 -6.42 -2.37 0.89
C ILE A 111 -5.03 -2.68 1.41
N VAL A 112 -3.99 -2.48 0.59
CA VAL A 112 -2.61 -2.89 0.95
C VAL A 112 -2.09 -2.14 2.17
N MET A 113 -2.20 -0.81 2.18
CA MET A 113 -1.72 -0.01 3.30
C MET A 113 -2.45 -0.36 4.61
N PRO A 114 -3.79 -0.37 4.68
CA PRO A 114 -4.49 -0.80 5.89
C PRO A 114 -4.10 -2.19 6.39
N LEU A 115 -3.98 -3.18 5.50
CA LEU A 115 -3.57 -4.55 5.88
C LEU A 115 -2.15 -4.60 6.45
N THR A 116 -1.25 -3.77 5.94
CA THR A 116 0.16 -3.70 6.37
C THR A 116 0.42 -2.72 7.50
N GLN A 117 -0.57 -1.93 7.92
CA GLN A 117 -0.42 -0.81 8.85
C GLN A 117 0.19 -1.20 10.20
N SER A 118 -0.19 -2.37 10.72
CA SER A 118 0.26 -2.84 12.04
C SER A 118 1.77 -3.11 12.10
N LYS A 119 2.34 -3.62 11.00
CA LYS A 119 3.76 -4.01 10.91
C LYS A 119 4.61 -3.05 10.07
N ARG A 120 3.99 -2.19 9.25
CA ARG A 120 4.64 -1.25 8.31
C ARG A 120 5.67 -1.94 7.40
N ILE A 121 5.28 -3.08 6.84
CA ILE A 121 6.08 -3.89 5.91
C ILE A 121 5.39 -3.95 4.55
N SER A 122 6.06 -4.50 3.53
CA SER A 122 5.42 -4.76 2.25
C SER A 122 4.33 -5.83 2.36
N PHE A 123 3.40 -5.85 1.41
CA PHE A 123 2.32 -6.84 1.39
C PHE A 123 2.87 -8.26 1.21
N VAL A 124 3.89 -8.41 0.36
CA VAL A 124 4.53 -9.71 0.14
C VAL A 124 5.20 -10.22 1.41
N THR A 125 5.92 -9.38 2.14
CA THR A 125 6.51 -9.78 3.43
C THR A 125 5.43 -10.14 4.46
N LEU A 126 4.29 -9.43 4.45
CA LEU A 126 3.15 -9.75 5.31
C LEU A 126 2.58 -11.15 5.02
N TRP A 127 2.55 -11.57 3.74
CA TRP A 127 2.04 -12.87 3.31
C TRP A 127 3.07 -14.01 3.35
N GLY A 128 4.35 -13.70 3.61
CA GLY A 128 5.43 -14.68 3.61
C GLY A 128 5.89 -15.05 2.20
N GLY A 129 6.35 -14.03 1.45
CA GLY A 129 6.72 -14.07 0.04
C GLY A 129 7.47 -15.29 -0.49
N ARG A 130 7.46 -15.43 -1.81
CA ARG A 130 8.04 -16.55 -2.56
C ARG A 130 9.20 -16.12 -3.43
N ARG A 131 10.00 -17.09 -3.85
CA ARG A 131 11.02 -16.86 -4.88
C ARG A 131 10.35 -16.26 -6.11
N VAL A 132 10.87 -15.14 -6.62
CA VAL A 132 10.30 -14.46 -7.80
C VAL A 132 10.59 -15.29 -9.06
N ASP A 133 9.53 -15.66 -9.77
CA ASP A 133 9.61 -16.28 -11.10
C ASP A 133 9.51 -15.25 -12.22
N TYR A 134 8.78 -14.15 -11.99
CA TYR A 134 8.49 -13.14 -13.00
C TYR A 134 8.44 -11.74 -12.39
N PHE A 135 8.94 -10.72 -13.08
CA PHE A 135 8.75 -9.32 -12.66
C PHE A 135 7.66 -8.67 -13.45
N VAL A 136 6.79 -7.89 -12.80
CA VAL A 136 5.76 -7.09 -13.46
C VAL A 136 5.99 -5.62 -13.19
N SER A 137 6.13 -4.84 -14.26
CA SER A 137 5.96 -3.40 -14.22
C SER A 137 4.64 -3.04 -14.91
N HIS A 138 3.75 -2.36 -14.19
CA HIS A 138 2.44 -1.93 -14.69
C HIS A 138 2.18 -0.48 -14.31
N CYS A 139 1.40 0.22 -15.14
CA CYS A 139 0.95 1.57 -14.84
C CYS A 139 -0.11 1.55 -13.72
N TRP A 140 0.12 2.31 -12.65
CA TRP A 140 -0.80 2.35 -11.51
C TRP A 140 -2.17 2.95 -11.85
N GLY A 141 -2.26 3.70 -12.95
CA GLY A 141 -3.51 4.24 -13.48
C GLY A 141 -4.41 3.20 -14.16
N SER A 142 -3.88 2.03 -14.53
CA SER A 142 -4.63 0.95 -15.19
C SER A 142 -5.51 0.16 -14.22
N SER A 143 -6.57 -0.47 -14.76
CA SER A 143 -7.52 -1.30 -14.00
C SER A 143 -6.79 -2.44 -13.28
N PHE A 144 -7.02 -2.60 -11.97
CA PHE A 144 -6.43 -3.69 -11.19
C PHE A 144 -6.95 -5.07 -11.63
N PRO A 145 -8.27 -5.30 -11.86
CA PRO A 145 -8.75 -6.54 -12.45
C PRO A 145 -8.01 -6.94 -13.74
N HIS A 146 -7.74 -5.98 -14.63
CA HIS A 146 -7.02 -6.25 -15.88
C HIS A 146 -5.59 -6.70 -15.63
N LEU A 147 -4.90 -6.12 -14.64
CA LEU A 147 -3.58 -6.58 -14.21
C LEU A 147 -3.64 -8.05 -13.74
N VAL A 148 -4.60 -8.38 -12.87
CA VAL A 148 -4.73 -9.74 -12.34
C VAL A 148 -5.00 -10.73 -13.48
N GLN A 149 -5.98 -10.44 -14.35
CA GLN A 149 -6.28 -11.27 -15.51
C GLN A 149 -5.07 -11.44 -16.45
N SER A 150 -4.31 -10.36 -16.69
CA SER A 150 -3.09 -10.41 -17.51
C SER A 150 -2.06 -11.37 -16.91
N ILE A 151 -1.85 -11.30 -15.60
CA ILE A 151 -0.96 -12.22 -14.87
C ILE A 151 -1.48 -13.66 -14.96
N GLU A 152 -2.79 -13.90 -14.83
CA GLU A 152 -3.39 -15.24 -14.98
C GLU A 152 -3.17 -15.80 -16.39
N CYS A 153 -3.46 -15.02 -17.45
CA CYS A 153 -3.22 -15.41 -18.84
C CYS A 153 -1.75 -15.78 -19.07
N HIS A 154 -0.82 -14.96 -18.56
CA HIS A 154 0.61 -15.19 -18.73
C HIS A 154 1.09 -16.41 -17.96
N ALA A 155 0.72 -16.55 -16.69
CA ALA A 155 1.07 -17.72 -15.90
C ALA A 155 0.54 -19.01 -16.54
N LEU A 156 -0.70 -18.99 -17.02
CA LEU A 156 -1.30 -20.13 -17.72
C LEU A 156 -0.54 -20.47 -19.01
N SER A 157 -0.10 -19.46 -19.76
CA SER A 157 0.70 -19.62 -20.97
C SER A 157 2.10 -20.18 -20.73
N LYS A 158 2.74 -19.84 -19.59
CA LYS A 158 4.14 -20.20 -19.32
C LYS A 158 4.27 -21.50 -18.54
N GLU A 159 3.46 -21.67 -17.50
CA GLU A 159 3.51 -22.82 -16.59
C GLU A 159 2.57 -23.95 -17.00
N GLY A 160 1.53 -23.63 -17.77
CA GLY A 160 0.46 -24.55 -18.13
C GLY A 160 -0.60 -24.74 -17.03
N PRO A 161 -1.64 -25.54 -17.31
CA PRO A 161 -2.84 -25.62 -16.46
C PRO A 161 -2.61 -26.19 -15.06
N ALA A 162 -1.56 -26.98 -14.86
CA ALA A 162 -1.32 -27.71 -13.62
C ALA A 162 -0.62 -26.88 -12.53
N SER A 163 0.11 -25.82 -12.89
CA SER A 163 1.01 -25.11 -11.96
C SER A 163 0.94 -23.58 -12.02
N TRP A 164 0.20 -22.98 -12.97
CA TRP A 164 0.16 -21.52 -13.16
C TRP A 164 -0.21 -20.72 -11.91
N PHE A 165 -1.01 -21.29 -11.02
CA PHE A 165 -1.47 -20.62 -9.80
C PHE A 165 -0.37 -20.51 -8.72
N TYR A 166 0.71 -21.31 -8.84
CA TYR A 166 1.88 -21.24 -7.96
C TYR A 166 2.96 -20.28 -8.45
N ALA A 167 2.90 -19.81 -9.70
CA ALA A 167 3.87 -18.85 -10.22
C ALA A 167 3.89 -17.57 -9.36
N ALA A 168 5.08 -17.09 -9.03
CA ALA A 168 5.27 -15.94 -8.17
C ALA A 168 5.76 -14.72 -8.95
N TYR A 169 5.01 -13.63 -8.82
CA TYR A 169 5.29 -12.38 -9.51
C TYR A 169 5.78 -11.32 -8.53
N TRP A 170 6.91 -10.69 -8.85
CA TRP A 170 7.30 -9.44 -8.20
C TRP A 170 6.47 -8.31 -8.82
N ILE A 171 5.70 -7.60 -8.00
CA ILE A 171 4.85 -6.50 -8.43
C ILE A 171 5.14 -5.31 -7.52
N CYS A 172 5.59 -4.19 -8.09
CA CYS A 172 6.11 -3.05 -7.33
C CYS A 172 5.20 -2.56 -6.18
N SER A 173 3.88 -2.52 -6.39
CA SER A 173 2.91 -2.08 -5.39
C SER A 173 2.74 -3.02 -4.19
N PHE A 174 3.08 -4.30 -4.36
CA PHE A 174 2.97 -5.32 -3.31
C PHE A 174 4.33 -5.68 -2.69
N ALA A 175 5.39 -5.67 -3.50
CA ALA A 175 6.74 -6.05 -3.09
C ALA A 175 7.47 -4.93 -2.34
N ASN A 176 7.31 -3.67 -2.76
CA ASN A 176 7.91 -2.53 -2.06
C ASN A 176 7.14 -2.19 -0.78
N ASN A 177 7.85 -1.78 0.26
CA ASN A 177 7.23 -1.24 1.46
C ASN A 177 6.60 0.14 1.19
N GLN A 178 5.27 0.15 1.01
CA GLN A 178 4.51 1.38 0.73
C GLN A 178 4.56 2.40 1.89
N TRP A 179 4.91 1.98 3.10
CA TRP A 179 5.10 2.87 4.25
C TRP A 179 6.44 3.61 4.23
N ASN A 180 7.40 3.15 3.43
CA ASN A 180 8.74 3.72 3.34
C ASN A 180 9.28 3.70 1.90
N ILE A 181 8.44 4.10 0.95
CA ILE A 181 8.77 4.02 -0.49
C ILE A 181 10.05 4.80 -0.84
N GLY A 182 10.32 5.91 -0.14
CA GLY A 182 11.52 6.71 -0.35
C GLY A 182 12.82 5.95 -0.08
N ALA A 183 12.83 5.08 0.94
CA ALA A 183 13.99 4.23 1.21
C ALA A 183 14.09 3.06 0.22
N GLU A 184 12.96 2.49 -0.20
CA GLU A 184 12.91 1.37 -1.17
C GLU A 184 13.39 1.78 -2.57
N LEU A 185 13.15 3.03 -2.96
CA LEU A 185 13.59 3.59 -4.24
C LEU A 185 15.04 4.09 -4.21
N GLY A 186 15.57 4.38 -3.02
CA GLY A 186 16.92 4.93 -2.84
C GLY A 186 17.07 6.33 -3.45
N SER A 187 18.29 6.88 -3.34
CA SER A 187 18.71 8.08 -4.09
C SER A 187 19.22 7.74 -5.49
N ASP A 188 19.69 6.51 -5.69
CA ASP A 188 20.08 5.95 -6.97
C ASP A 188 19.08 4.85 -7.36
N PRO A 189 18.40 4.95 -8.52
CA PRO A 189 17.54 3.88 -9.03
C PRO A 189 18.19 2.49 -9.07
N MET A 190 19.53 2.42 -9.22
CA MET A 190 20.28 1.16 -9.24
C MET A 190 20.41 0.50 -7.86
N GLU A 191 20.21 1.24 -6.78
CA GLU A 191 20.19 0.71 -5.41
C GLU A 191 18.77 0.33 -4.95
N SER A 192 17.75 0.64 -5.77
CA SER A 192 16.37 0.34 -5.43
C SER A 192 16.11 -1.16 -5.31
N ALA A 193 15.10 -1.53 -4.51
CA ALA A 193 14.66 -2.93 -4.40
C ALA A 193 14.33 -3.55 -5.77
N PHE A 194 13.85 -2.73 -6.73
CA PHE A 194 13.63 -3.12 -8.12
C PHE A 194 14.93 -3.48 -8.85
N ALA A 195 15.94 -2.63 -8.80
CA ALA A 195 17.22 -2.90 -9.46
C ALA A 195 17.95 -4.10 -8.83
N LEU A 196 17.92 -4.21 -7.50
CA LEU A 196 18.50 -5.34 -6.78
C LEU A 196 17.83 -6.67 -7.15
N SER A 197 16.51 -6.68 -7.23
CA SER A 197 15.74 -7.88 -7.60
C SER A 197 15.92 -8.26 -9.08
N LEU A 198 16.08 -7.28 -10.00
CA LEU A 198 16.38 -7.53 -11.41
C LEU A 198 17.83 -7.98 -11.69
N SER A 199 18.79 -7.42 -10.96
CA SER A 199 20.23 -7.69 -11.15
C SER A 199 20.61 -9.16 -10.91
N GLN A 200 19.69 -9.96 -10.37
CA GLN A 200 19.96 -11.28 -9.84
C GLN A 200 19.59 -12.47 -10.74
N GLU A 201 19.12 -12.33 -12.00
CA GLU A 201 19.09 -13.38 -13.08
C GLU A 201 18.10 -13.16 -14.27
N PHE A 202 17.60 -11.96 -14.57
CA PHE A 202 16.48 -11.77 -15.53
C PHE A 202 16.91 -11.18 -16.88
N GLY A 203 16.54 -11.84 -18.00
CA GLY A 203 17.03 -11.46 -19.34
C GLY A 203 16.05 -11.57 -20.51
N VAL A 204 14.81 -12.02 -20.29
CA VAL A 204 13.79 -12.11 -21.37
C VAL A 204 12.63 -11.16 -21.10
N TYR A 205 12.36 -10.25 -22.06
CA TYR A 205 11.26 -9.29 -22.02
C TYR A 205 10.04 -9.82 -22.78
N SER A 206 8.86 -9.74 -22.19
CA SER A 206 7.59 -10.06 -22.85
C SER A 206 6.51 -9.04 -22.51
N ASN A 207 5.79 -8.59 -23.53
CA ASN A 207 4.55 -7.84 -23.35
C ASN A 207 3.43 -8.83 -23.03
N ILE A 208 2.66 -8.56 -21.98
CA ILE A 208 1.46 -9.34 -21.68
C ILE A 208 0.23 -8.49 -21.99
N SER A 209 -0.59 -9.00 -22.90
CA SER A 209 -1.94 -8.50 -23.15
C SER A 209 -2.89 -9.69 -23.26
N CYS A 210 -3.91 -9.79 -22.41
CA CYS A 210 -5.03 -10.70 -22.68
C CYS A 210 -5.87 -10.17 -23.87
N PRO A 211 -6.65 -11.03 -24.55
CA PRO A 211 -7.45 -10.65 -25.73
C PRO A 211 -8.48 -9.53 -25.50
N ALA A 212 -8.78 -9.18 -24.24
CA ALA A 212 -9.71 -8.12 -23.87
C ALA A 212 -9.15 -6.69 -24.03
N GLY A 213 -7.90 -6.53 -24.47
CA GLY A 213 -7.41 -5.27 -25.05
C GLY A 213 -7.42 -4.07 -24.12
N SER A 214 -6.59 -4.06 -23.07
CA SER A 214 -6.03 -2.83 -22.46
C SER A 214 -5.21 -3.11 -21.20
N THR A 215 -3.95 -3.54 -21.38
CA THR A 215 -2.90 -3.37 -20.36
C THR A 215 -1.53 -3.50 -21.01
N TRP A 216 -0.67 -2.49 -20.81
CA TRP A 216 0.77 -2.60 -21.06
C TRP A 216 1.41 -2.98 -19.73
N SER A 217 1.58 -4.29 -19.50
CA SER A 217 2.40 -4.78 -18.39
C SER A 217 3.59 -5.52 -18.98
N TRP A 218 4.78 -5.10 -18.56
CA TRP A 218 6.02 -5.73 -18.98
C TRP A 218 6.33 -6.84 -18.01
N VAL A 219 6.60 -8.03 -18.54
CA VAL A 219 7.13 -9.13 -17.74
C VAL A 219 8.54 -9.53 -18.13
N LEU A 220 9.36 -9.67 -17.09
CA LEU A 220 10.72 -10.20 -17.19
C LEU A 220 10.76 -11.60 -16.60
N SER A 221 11.36 -12.52 -17.34
CA SER A 221 11.62 -13.91 -16.91
C SER A 221 13.12 -14.13 -16.71
N PRO A 222 13.52 -15.05 -15.81
CA PRO A 222 14.89 -15.46 -15.66
C PRO A 222 15.37 -16.04 -16.99
N THR A 223 16.59 -15.73 -17.39
CA THR A 223 17.23 -16.50 -18.45
C THR A 223 17.42 -17.92 -17.93
N LEU A 224 16.86 -18.91 -18.63
CA LEU A 224 17.21 -20.32 -18.43
C LEU A 224 18.72 -20.44 -18.57
N ALA A 225 19.41 -20.69 -17.45
CA ALA A 225 20.80 -21.13 -17.42
C ALA A 225 20.85 -22.64 -17.62
#